data_AF-A0A7Y0SPX9-F1
#
_entry.id   AF-A0A7Y0SPX9-F1
#
_cell.length_a   1.000
_cell.length_b   1.000
_cell.length_c   1.000
_cell.angle_alpha   90.00
_cell.angle_beta   90.00
_cell.angle_gamma   90.00
#
_symmetry.space_group_name_H-M   'P 1'
#
loop_
_entity.id
_entity.type
_entity.pdbx_description
1 polymer ?
#
loop_
_entity_poly.entity_id
_entity_poly.type
_entity_poly.pdbx_seq_one_letter_code
_entity_poly.pdbx_strand_id
1 'polypeptide(L)'
;YEYGAGGYANEDAEALGREPSKGTECITLDDYRKRYAQYRQDADLQALHASLPMIAVWDDHELANDTWKNGAENHQEEEGSFNDRRAAAAAAWTEWLPVRENTFSNMLIYR
;
A
#
# COMPACT_ATOMS: atom_id res chain seq x y z
N TYR A 1 2.90 6.05 -0.45
CA TYR A 1 1.56 5.40 -0.54
C TYR A 1 0.99 5.06 0.82
N GLU A 2 1.82 4.63 1.76
CA GLU A 2 1.59 4.45 3.20
C GLU A 2 1.45 5.76 4.01
N TYR A 3 2.07 6.87 3.60
CA TYR A 3 2.12 8.09 4.44
C TYR A 3 0.74 8.63 4.83
N GLY A 4 0.63 9.18 6.03
CA GLY A 4 -0.57 9.88 6.49
C GLY A 4 -0.80 11.22 5.77
N ALA A 5 -1.90 11.88 6.12
CA ALA A 5 -2.19 13.22 5.62
C ALA A 5 -1.11 14.23 6.03
N GLY A 6 -0.70 15.12 5.12
CA GLY A 6 0.39 16.06 5.34
C GLY A 6 1.79 15.44 5.32
N GLY A 7 1.90 14.13 5.03
CA GLY A 7 3.15 13.44 4.77
C GLY A 7 3.65 13.67 3.34
N TYR A 8 4.56 12.81 2.88
CA TYR A 8 5.19 12.89 1.57
C TYR A 8 4.19 13.10 0.40
N ALA A 9 4.55 13.96 -0.55
CA ALA A 9 3.85 14.22 -1.80
C ALA A 9 2.35 14.57 -1.65
N ASN A 10 2.00 15.39 -0.65
CA ASN A 10 0.63 15.82 -0.38
C ASN A 10 0.30 17.25 -0.85
N GLU A 11 1.25 17.98 -1.43
CA GLU A 11 1.12 19.42 -1.71
C GLU A 11 -0.09 19.74 -2.61
N ASP A 12 -0.36 18.87 -3.58
CA ASP A 12 -1.49 18.99 -4.51
C ASP A 12 -2.64 18.00 -4.20
N ALA A 13 -2.55 17.22 -3.12
CA ALA A 13 -3.48 16.12 -2.88
C ALA A 13 -4.94 16.58 -2.69
N GLU A 14 -5.15 17.73 -2.05
CA GLU A 14 -6.48 18.34 -1.92
C GLU A 14 -7.05 18.78 -3.28
N ALA A 15 -6.25 19.49 -4.07
CA ALA A 15 -6.66 19.96 -5.40
C ALA A 15 -7.01 18.81 -6.36
N LEU A 16 -6.35 17.66 -6.20
CA LEU A 16 -6.57 16.44 -6.97
C LEU A 16 -7.67 15.54 -6.40
N GLY A 17 -8.24 15.85 -5.22
CA GLY A 17 -9.19 14.99 -4.52
C GLY A 17 -8.61 13.64 -4.10
N ARG A 18 -7.29 13.60 -3.86
CA ARG A 18 -6.49 12.40 -3.57
C ARG A 18 -5.87 12.42 -2.16
N GLU A 19 -6.36 13.27 -1.27
CA GLU A 19 -5.90 13.33 0.12
C GLU A 19 -5.94 11.95 0.77
N PRO A 20 -4.82 11.40 1.29
CA PRO A 20 -4.82 10.18 2.08
C PRO A 20 -5.96 10.21 3.10
N SER A 21 -6.71 9.11 3.19
CA SER A 21 -7.85 8.98 4.11
C SER A 21 -7.51 9.60 5.46
N LYS A 22 -8.15 10.73 5.81
CA LYS A 22 -7.83 11.65 6.93
C LYS A 22 -7.40 10.91 8.20
N GLY A 23 -6.11 10.59 8.29
CA GLY A 23 -5.61 9.59 9.22
C GLY A 23 -4.08 9.52 9.22
N THR A 24 -3.59 8.69 10.12
CA THR A 24 -2.17 8.37 10.29
C THR A 24 -1.67 7.55 9.10
N GLU A 25 -0.36 7.34 9.05
CA GLU A 25 0.23 6.39 8.11
C GLU A 25 -0.36 4.98 8.24
N CYS A 26 -0.21 4.18 7.18
CA CYS A 26 -0.68 2.80 7.14
C CYS A 26 0.19 1.88 8.00
N ILE A 27 -0.37 1.37 9.10
CA ILE A 27 0.27 0.38 9.97
C ILE A 27 -0.49 -0.94 9.96
N THR A 28 -1.81 -0.88 10.10
CA THR A 28 -2.67 -2.07 10.22
C THR A 28 -3.22 -2.50 8.86
N LEU A 29 -3.70 -3.75 8.78
CA LEU A 29 -4.34 -4.28 7.57
C LEU A 29 -5.55 -3.42 7.14
N ASP A 30 -6.31 -2.90 8.09
CA ASP A 30 -7.45 -2.03 7.80
C ASP A 30 -6.99 -0.70 7.18
N ASP A 31 -5.86 -0.15 7.61
CA ASP A 31 -5.30 1.07 7.03
C ASP A 31 -4.84 0.85 5.58
N TYR A 32 -4.14 -0.26 5.31
CA TYR A 32 -3.76 -0.60 3.94
C TYR A 32 -5.00 -0.84 3.07
N ARG A 33 -6.00 -1.59 3.53
CA ARG A 33 -7.24 -1.80 2.77
C ARG A 33 -7.96 -0.49 2.44
N LYS A 34 -8.04 0.45 3.39
CA LYS A 34 -8.60 1.80 3.14
C LYS A 34 -7.79 2.54 2.09
N ARG A 35 -6.46 2.47 2.16
CA ARG A 35 -5.58 3.10 1.17
C ARG A 35 -5.77 2.53 -0.22
N TYR A 36 -5.82 1.20 -0.35
CA TYR A 36 -6.12 0.55 -1.62
C TYR A 36 -7.50 0.97 -2.14
N ALA A 37 -8.53 0.89 -1.30
CA ALA A 37 -9.89 1.28 -1.67
C ALA A 37 -9.97 2.72 -2.16
N GLN A 38 -9.27 3.65 -1.49
CA GLN A 38 -9.21 5.05 -1.87
C GLN A 38 -8.64 5.22 -3.28
N TYR A 39 -7.46 4.65 -3.57
CA TYR A 39 -6.85 4.77 -4.90
C TYR A 39 -7.72 4.13 -5.98
N ARG A 40 -8.44 3.04 -5.67
CA ARG A 40 -9.32 2.35 -6.63
C ARG A 40 -10.64 3.08 -6.86
N GLN A 41 -10.92 4.19 -6.18
CA GLN A 41 -12.05 5.07 -6.51
C GLN A 41 -11.76 5.98 -7.71
N ASP A 42 -10.50 6.14 -8.11
CA ASP A 42 -10.13 6.91 -9.29
C ASP A 42 -10.71 6.26 -10.56
N ALA A 43 -11.54 7.01 -11.29
CA ALA A 43 -12.26 6.50 -12.46
C ALA A 43 -11.32 6.13 -13.62
N ASP A 44 -10.20 6.84 -13.77
CA ASP A 44 -9.21 6.55 -14.80
C ASP A 44 -8.47 5.25 -14.47
N LEU A 45 -8.15 5.03 -13.18
CA LEU A 45 -7.57 3.77 -12.72
C LEU A 45 -8.53 2.59 -12.92
N GLN A 46 -9.82 2.76 -12.60
CA GLN A 46 -10.84 1.73 -12.86
C GLN A 46 -10.94 1.41 -14.36
N ALA A 47 -10.97 2.42 -15.22
CA ALA A 47 -11.01 2.24 -16.66
C ALA A 47 -9.78 1.51 -17.19
N LEU A 48 -8.58 1.83 -16.68
CA LEU A 48 -7.32 1.15 -17.02
C LEU A 48 -7.39 -0.35 -16.67
N HIS A 49 -7.74 -0.67 -15.42
CA HIS A 49 -7.85 -2.06 -14.95
C HIS A 49 -8.92 -2.87 -15.68
N ALA A 50 -10.03 -2.23 -16.09
CA ALA A 50 -11.08 -2.88 -16.85
C ALA A 50 -10.69 -3.15 -18.31
N SER A 51 -9.79 -2.33 -18.87
CA SER A 51 -9.46 -2.37 -20.30
C SER A 51 -8.30 -3.32 -20.63
N LEU A 52 -7.36 -3.52 -19.69
CA LEU A 52 -6.12 -4.24 -19.94
C LEU A 52 -5.76 -5.18 -18.78
N PRO A 53 -5.21 -6.38 -19.07
CA PRO A 53 -4.58 -7.19 -18.03
C PRO A 53 -3.37 -6.45 -17.44
N MET A 54 -3.17 -6.60 -16.13
CA MET A 54 -2.09 -5.95 -15.41
C MET A 54 -1.11 -6.99 -14.85
N ILE A 55 0.18 -6.74 -15.07
CA ILE A 55 1.27 -7.43 -14.37
C ILE A 55 1.79 -6.43 -13.33
N ALA A 56 1.42 -6.62 -12.07
CA ALA A 56 1.79 -5.72 -10.99
C ALA A 56 3.06 -6.19 -10.27
N VAL A 57 3.91 -5.23 -9.91
CA VAL A 57 5.11 -5.40 -9.08
C VAL A 57 5.07 -4.27 -8.07
N TRP A 58 5.25 -4.57 -6.78
CA TRP A 58 5.36 -3.55 -5.74
C TRP A 58 6.76 -2.95 -5.67
N ASP A 59 6.85 -1.83 -4.98
CA ASP A 59 8.06 -1.30 -4.39
C ASP A 59 7.88 -1.17 -2.86
N ASP A 60 8.79 -0.45 -2.21
CA ASP A 60 8.78 -0.20 -0.77
C ASP A 60 7.52 0.50 -0.26
N HIS A 61 6.97 1.48 -0.97
CA HIS A 61 5.81 2.26 -0.52
C HIS A 61 4.50 1.46 -0.44
N GLU A 62 4.39 0.30 -1.08
CA GLU A 62 3.30 -0.64 -0.80
C GLU A 62 3.34 -1.19 0.64
N LEU A 63 4.49 -1.05 1.32
CA LEU A 63 4.73 -1.30 2.73
C LEU A 63 5.04 0.00 3.49
N ALA A 64 6.28 0.46 3.42
CA ALA A 64 6.82 1.63 4.11
C ALA A 64 8.12 2.10 3.44
N ASN A 65 8.32 3.41 3.37
CA ASN A 65 9.46 4.07 2.74
C ASN A 65 10.81 3.50 3.22
N ASP A 66 11.71 3.27 2.28
CA ASP A 66 13.04 2.67 2.48
C ASP A 66 12.99 1.33 3.24
N THR A 67 11.99 0.51 2.92
CA THR A 67 11.87 -0.85 3.46
C THR A 67 13.08 -1.71 3.13
N TRP A 68 13.56 -2.45 4.14
CA TRP A 68 14.47 -3.57 4.00
C TRP A 68 14.07 -4.76 4.88
N LYS A 69 14.94 -5.78 4.95
CA LYS A 69 14.68 -7.11 5.52
C LYS A 69 13.86 -7.12 6.82
N ASN A 70 14.15 -6.21 7.75
CA ASN A 70 13.58 -6.21 9.10
C ASN A 70 13.21 -4.80 9.60
N GLY A 71 13.07 -3.81 8.72
CA GLY A 71 12.70 -2.45 9.09
C GLY A 71 12.51 -1.56 7.87
N ALA A 72 12.10 -0.32 8.11
CA ALA A 72 11.95 0.73 7.12
C ALA A 72 12.36 2.06 7.76
N GLU A 73 12.66 3.08 6.96
CA GLU A 73 12.89 4.44 7.47
C GLU A 73 11.59 4.99 8.09
N ASN A 74 10.47 4.78 7.40
CA ASN A 74 9.15 5.16 7.88
C ASN A 74 8.49 4.03 8.68
N HIS A 75 9.22 3.48 9.68
CA HIS A 75 8.65 2.60 10.71
C HIS A 75 9.36 2.78 12.07
N GLN A 76 8.60 3.11 13.11
CA GLN A 76 9.10 3.43 14.45
C GLN A 76 8.70 2.39 15.51
N GLU A 77 9.38 2.40 16.67
CA GLU A 77 9.19 1.37 17.71
C GLU A 77 7.78 1.41 18.34
N GLU A 78 7.22 2.62 18.47
CA GLU A 78 5.86 2.86 18.98
C GLU A 78 4.74 2.34 18.05
N GLU A 79 5.07 2.03 16.79
CA GLU A 79 4.12 1.53 15.80
C GLU A 79 3.97 0.01 15.86
N GLY A 80 4.74 -0.64 16.74
CA GLY A 80 4.72 -2.07 16.95
C GLY A 80 5.66 -2.85 16.02
N SER A 81 5.32 -4.11 15.79
CA SER A 81 6.15 -5.05 15.03
C SER A 81 6.16 -4.68 13.54
N PHE A 82 7.35 -4.38 13.00
CA PHE A 82 7.52 -4.22 11.55
C PHE A 82 7.10 -5.46 10.76
N ASN A 83 7.30 -6.66 11.33
CA ASN A 83 6.86 -7.90 10.68
C ASN A 83 5.33 -7.97 10.56
N ASP A 84 4.59 -7.40 11.51
CA ASP A 84 3.13 -7.38 11.49
C ASP A 84 2.62 -6.37 10.45
N ARG A 85 3.24 -5.17 10.41
CA ARG A 85 3.00 -4.18 9.34
C ARG A 85 3.29 -4.76 7.95
N ARG A 86 4.40 -5.50 7.82
CA ARG A 86 4.77 -6.22 6.60
C ARG A 86 3.74 -7.25 6.17
N ALA A 87 3.25 -8.06 7.11
CA ALA A 87 2.21 -9.03 6.82
C ALA A 87 0.89 -8.36 6.41
N ALA A 88 0.52 -7.26 7.08
CA ALA A 88 -0.67 -6.46 6.77
C ALA A 88 -0.63 -5.86 5.36
N ALA A 89 0.47 -5.20 5.00
CA ALA A 89 0.67 -4.64 3.66
C ALA A 89 0.59 -5.70 2.56
N ALA A 90 1.29 -6.82 2.75
CA ALA A 90 1.32 -7.90 1.77
C ALA A 90 -0.05 -8.54 1.56
N ALA A 91 -0.83 -8.74 2.64
CA ALA A 91 -2.19 -9.23 2.55
C ALA A 91 -3.10 -8.27 1.76
N ALA A 92 -3.04 -6.97 2.05
CA ALA A 92 -3.81 -5.97 1.30
C ALA A 92 -3.40 -5.93 -0.18
N TRP A 93 -2.10 -6.00 -0.50
CA TRP A 93 -1.63 -6.03 -1.88
C TRP A 93 -2.19 -7.22 -2.66
N THR A 94 -2.18 -8.42 -2.07
CA THR A 94 -2.77 -9.62 -2.69
C THR A 94 -4.29 -9.56 -2.81
N GLU A 95 -4.98 -8.89 -1.89
CA GLU A 95 -6.45 -8.72 -1.94
C GLU A 95 -6.90 -7.78 -3.06
N TRP A 96 -6.11 -6.74 -3.35
CA TRP A 96 -6.54 -5.63 -4.20
C TRP A 96 -5.91 -5.61 -5.60
N LEU A 97 -4.89 -6.42 -5.86
CA LEU A 97 -4.25 -6.52 -7.17
C LEU A 97 -4.48 -7.87 -7.83
N PRO A 98 -4.47 -7.93 -9.18
CA PRO A 98 -4.73 -9.16 -9.92
C PRO A 98 -3.48 -10.08 -9.94
N VAL A 99 -3.05 -10.50 -8.76
CA VAL A 99 -1.86 -11.33 -8.53
C VAL A 99 -2.28 -12.69 -7.99
N ARG A 100 -1.47 -13.72 -8.24
CA ARG A 100 -1.71 -15.02 -7.61
C ARG A 100 -0.98 -15.06 -6.29
N GLU A 101 -1.69 -15.48 -5.24
CA GLU A 101 -1.05 -15.77 -3.97
C GLU A 101 0.04 -16.82 -4.15
N ASN A 102 1.19 -16.55 -3.54
CA ASN A 102 2.27 -17.51 -3.43
C ASN A 102 2.09 -18.31 -2.14
N THR A 103 1.87 -19.62 -2.28
CA THR A 103 1.57 -20.52 -1.16
C THR A 103 2.75 -20.71 -0.20
N PHE A 104 3.96 -20.31 -0.56
CA PHE A 104 5.12 -20.34 0.33
C PHE A 104 5.22 -19.07 1.18
N SER A 105 4.92 -17.91 0.60
CA SER A 105 4.97 -16.62 1.27
C SER A 105 4.30 -15.56 0.41
N ASN A 106 3.39 -14.78 1.00
CA ASN A 106 2.78 -13.62 0.32
C ASN A 106 3.80 -12.51 0.00
N MET A 107 5.00 -12.54 0.59
CA MET A 107 6.11 -11.61 0.30
C MET A 107 6.90 -11.95 -0.96
N LEU A 108 6.62 -13.07 -1.63
CA LEU A 108 7.33 -13.50 -2.83
C LEU A 108 6.43 -13.34 -4.06
N ILE A 109 6.74 -12.32 -4.88
CA ILE A 109 6.00 -12.06 -6.13
C ILE A 109 6.21 -13.18 -7.16
N TYR A 110 7.41 -13.78 -7.19
CA TYR A 110 7.78 -14.80 -8.16
C TYR A 110 7.71 -16.20 -7.56
N ARG A 111 7.44 -17.18 -8.44
CA ARG A 111 7.40 -18.62 -8.14
C ARG A 111 8.14 -19.39 -9.23
#